data_AF-A0A1S8B758-F1
#
_entry.id   AF-A0A1S8B758-F1
#
_cell.length_a   1.000
_cell.length_b   1.000
_cell.length_c   1.000
_cell.angle_alpha   90.00
_cell.angle_beta   90.00
_cell.angle_gamma   90.00
#
_symmetry.space_group_name_H-M   'P 1'
#
loop_
_entity.id
_entity.type
_entity.pdbx_description
1 polymer ?
#
loop_
_entity_poly.entity_id
_entity_poly.type
_entity_poly.pdbx_seq_one_letter_code
_entity_poly.pdbx_strand_id
1 'polypeptide(L)'
;KASFLALGITLQELSFGETLEAQPLRTKYLDPDSSSNEYTDLCTAKEWQTQVQEMYRDDLALVIDRCLYCSFGLTPDWDDAEFVEAVVGDAVQPFEKFLALLDGRAGGL
;
A
#
# COMPACT_ATOMS: atom_id res chain seq x y z
N LYS A 1 6.76 6.21 -9.29
CA LYS A 1 7.18 5.03 -8.48
C LYS A 1 7.31 5.37 -7.00
N ALA A 2 8.18 6.30 -6.60
CA ALA A 2 8.31 6.70 -5.19
C ALA A 2 6.98 7.17 -4.56
N SER A 3 6.16 7.96 -5.28
CA SER A 3 4.86 8.41 -4.79
C SER A 3 3.86 7.27 -4.55
N PHE A 4 3.91 6.20 -5.36
CA PHE A 4 3.06 5.03 -5.16
C PHE A 4 3.51 4.20 -3.96
N LEU A 5 4.82 4.07 -3.76
CA LEU A 5 5.36 3.43 -2.56
C LEU A 5 4.92 4.18 -1.29
N ALA A 6 5.08 5.50 -1.26
CA ALA A 6 4.66 6.32 -0.13
C ALA A 6 3.14 6.20 0.13
N LEU A 7 2.33 6.19 -0.92
CA LEU A 7 0.89 5.97 -0.81
C LEU A 7 0.57 4.58 -0.24
N GLY A 8 1.21 3.52 -0.75
CA GLY A 8 1.02 2.16 -0.25
C GLY A 8 1.36 2.03 1.23
N ILE A 9 2.48 2.62 1.66
CA ILE A 9 2.89 2.68 3.08
C ILE A 9 1.83 3.43 3.89
N THR A 10 1.44 4.63 3.46
CA THR A 10 0.44 5.46 4.17
C THR A 10 -0.88 4.69 4.35
N LEU A 11 -1.33 3.99 3.31
CA LEU A 11 -2.54 3.17 3.37
C LEU A 11 -2.40 1.99 4.34
N GLN A 12 -1.25 1.32 4.39
CA GLN A 12 -0.99 0.29 5.41
C GLN A 12 -1.08 0.87 6.82
N GLU A 13 -0.35 1.96 7.07
CA GLU A 13 -0.28 2.56 8.39
C GLU A 13 -1.66 2.98 8.90
N LEU A 14 -2.47 3.59 8.03
CA LEU A 14 -3.85 3.97 8.35
C LEU A 14 -4.75 2.75 8.59
N SER A 15 -4.54 1.66 7.86
CA SER A 15 -5.38 0.45 7.97
C SER A 15 -5.14 -0.30 9.28
N PHE A 16 -3.91 -0.30 9.77
CA PHE A 16 -3.51 -1.05 10.97
C PHE A 16 -3.30 -0.17 12.21
N GLY A 17 -3.26 1.15 12.05
CA GLY A 17 -3.02 2.09 13.15
C GLY A 17 -1.61 2.02 13.74
N GLU A 18 -0.65 1.48 12.97
CA GLU A 18 0.75 1.34 13.36
C GLU A 18 1.63 1.95 12.28
N THR A 19 2.77 2.53 12.65
CA THR A 19 3.71 3.06 11.65
C THR A 19 4.62 1.96 11.11
N LEU A 20 5.15 2.18 9.91
CA LEU A 20 6.12 1.28 9.30
C LEU A 20 7.38 1.12 10.15
N GLU A 21 7.79 2.18 10.86
CA GLU A 21 8.95 2.17 11.76
C GLU A 21 8.72 1.35 13.03
N ALA A 22 7.47 1.23 13.47
CA ALA A 22 7.10 0.44 14.64
C ALA A 22 7.07 -1.07 14.35
N GLN A 23 7.07 -1.46 13.07
CA GLN A 23 6.97 -2.87 12.68
C GLN A 23 8.21 -3.67 13.13
N PRO A 24 8.03 -4.73 13.95
CA PRO A 24 9.16 -5.53 14.43
C PRO A 24 10.01 -6.15 13.30
N LEU A 25 9.36 -6.50 12.19
CA LEU A 25 10.01 -7.05 11.00
C LEU A 25 10.99 -6.07 10.34
N ARG A 26 10.86 -4.75 10.57
CA ARG A 26 11.75 -3.71 10.02
C ARG A 26 13.21 -3.96 10.37
N THR A 27 13.47 -4.51 11.56
CA THR A 27 14.83 -4.82 12.05
C THR A 27 15.62 -5.74 11.11
N LYS A 28 14.95 -6.56 10.29
CA LYS A 28 15.58 -7.42 9.28
C LYS A 28 16.17 -6.64 8.11
N TYR A 29 15.74 -5.40 7.91
CA TYR A 29 16.05 -4.57 6.75
C TYR A 29 16.86 -3.32 7.09
N LEU A 30 17.27 -3.18 8.36
CA LEU A 30 18.21 -2.17 8.78
C LEU A 30 19.63 -2.59 8.42
N ASP A 31 20.50 -1.60 8.24
CA ASP A 31 21.93 -1.84 8.11
C ASP A 31 22.53 -2.34 9.44
N PRO A 32 23.77 -2.88 9.44
CA PRO A 32 24.41 -3.41 10.65
C PRO A 32 24.55 -2.40 11.80
N ASP A 33 24.52 -1.10 11.48
CA ASP A 33 24.53 0.00 12.45
C ASP A 33 23.14 0.43 12.93
N SER A 34 22.10 -0.34 12.58
CA SER A 34 20.68 -0.06 12.86
C SER A 34 20.12 1.17 12.14
N SER A 35 20.79 1.68 11.12
CA SER A 35 20.26 2.76 10.28
C SER A 35 19.35 2.23 9.18
N SER A 36 18.43 3.08 8.70
CA SER A 36 17.60 2.79 7.52
C SER A 36 18.33 3.21 6.24
N ASN A 37 18.18 2.40 5.19
CA ASN A 37 18.68 2.68 3.85
C ASN A 37 17.53 2.85 2.85
N GLU A 38 17.87 3.03 1.56
CA GLU A 38 16.91 3.27 0.48
C GLU A 38 15.93 2.11 0.22
N TYR A 39 16.22 0.91 0.75
CA TYR A 39 15.39 -0.28 0.61
C TYR A 39 14.65 -0.66 1.89
N THR A 40 15.03 -0.12 3.06
CA THR A 40 14.44 -0.51 4.35
C THR A 40 12.92 -0.37 4.32
N ASP A 41 12.39 0.77 3.89
CA ASP A 41 10.94 1.02 3.86
C ASP A 41 10.24 0.12 2.85
N LEU A 42 10.81 -0.04 1.65
CA LEU A 42 10.25 -0.88 0.60
C LEU A 42 10.15 -2.33 1.04
N CYS A 43 11.22 -2.88 1.60
CA CYS A 43 11.26 -4.28 2.04
C CYS A 43 10.35 -4.52 3.24
N THR A 44 10.35 -3.59 4.21
CA THR A 44 9.46 -3.64 5.38
C THR A 44 8.00 -3.64 4.94
N ALA A 45 7.61 -2.70 4.07
CA ALA A 45 6.23 -2.56 3.62
C ALA A 45 5.75 -3.78 2.83
N LYS A 46 6.63 -4.36 2.00
CA LYS A 46 6.32 -5.59 1.23
C LYS A 46 6.14 -6.80 2.12
N GLU A 47 7.04 -7.05 3.07
CA GLU A 47 6.89 -8.20 3.98
C GLU A 47 5.67 -8.03 4.88
N TRP A 48 5.41 -6.81 5.35
CA TRP A 48 4.19 -6.50 6.09
C TRP A 48 2.94 -6.77 5.25
N GLN A 49 2.94 -6.37 3.97
CA GLN A 49 1.81 -6.61 3.07
C GLN A 49 1.53 -8.10 2.86
N THR A 50 2.57 -8.92 2.70
CA THR A 50 2.42 -10.36 2.56
C THR A 50 1.71 -10.96 3.78
N GLN A 51 2.10 -10.58 4.99
CA GLN A 51 1.45 -11.04 6.22
C GLN A 51 -0.02 -10.62 6.27
N VAL A 52 -0.31 -9.37 5.88
CA VAL A 52 -1.68 -8.84 5.81
C VAL A 52 -2.54 -9.60 4.82
N GLN A 53 -2.06 -9.86 3.61
CA GLN A 53 -2.81 -10.61 2.57
C GLN A 53 -3.07 -12.06 2.96
N GLU A 54 -2.14 -12.70 3.66
CA GLU A 54 -2.32 -14.05 4.19
C GLU A 54 -3.42 -14.11 5.25
N MET A 55 -3.56 -13.06 6.06
CA MET A 55 -4.58 -12.96 7.11
C MET A 55 -5.93 -12.44 6.60
N TYR A 56 -5.92 -11.51 5.65
CA TYR A 56 -7.10 -10.75 5.21
C TYR A 56 -7.07 -10.56 3.69
N ARG A 57 -7.95 -11.27 2.97
CA ARG A 57 -8.18 -11.06 1.53
C ARG A 57 -9.22 -9.95 1.30
N ASP A 58 -8.85 -8.71 1.60
CA ASP A 58 -9.70 -7.53 1.41
C ASP A 58 -9.36 -6.80 0.09
N ASP A 59 -10.35 -6.15 -0.52
CA ASP A 59 -10.20 -5.26 -1.68
C ASP A 59 -9.14 -4.17 -1.38
N LEU A 60 -9.08 -3.68 -0.13
CA LEU A 60 -8.07 -2.72 0.31
C LEU A 60 -6.63 -3.28 0.27
N ALA A 61 -6.45 -4.55 0.62
CA ALA A 61 -5.14 -5.19 0.57
C ALA A 61 -4.61 -5.33 -0.87
N LEU A 62 -5.50 -5.45 -1.85
CA LEU A 62 -5.12 -5.45 -3.27
C LEU A 62 -4.71 -4.05 -3.75
N VAL A 63 -5.39 -2.99 -3.30
CA VAL A 63 -5.00 -1.60 -3.61
C VAL A 63 -3.62 -1.29 -3.06
N ILE A 64 -3.40 -1.61 -1.78
CA ILE A 64 -2.11 -1.40 -1.12
C ILE A 64 -0.98 -2.11 -1.87
N ASP A 65 -1.20 -3.38 -2.24
CA ASP A 65 -0.24 -4.17 -3.02
C ASP A 65 0.12 -3.47 -4.33
N ARG A 66 -0.89 -3.05 -5.09
CA ARG A 66 -0.70 -2.35 -6.36
C ARG A 66 0.09 -1.07 -6.21
N CYS A 67 -0.13 -0.32 -5.13
CA CYS A 67 0.67 0.87 -4.82
C CYS A 67 2.12 0.53 -4.45
N LEU A 68 2.36 -0.46 -3.58
CA LEU A 68 3.72 -0.84 -3.16
C LEU A 68 4.59 -1.38 -4.30
N TYR A 69 3.99 -2.18 -5.18
CA TYR A 69 4.70 -2.78 -6.32
C TYR A 69 4.63 -1.92 -7.59
N CYS A 70 3.81 -0.87 -7.60
CA CYS A 70 3.49 -0.10 -8.80
C CYS A 70 3.02 -1.03 -9.95
N SER A 71 2.25 -2.06 -9.61
CA SER A 71 1.90 -3.19 -10.49
C SER A 71 0.63 -2.93 -11.30
N PHE A 72 0.63 -1.86 -12.09
CA PHE A 72 -0.48 -1.46 -12.98
C PHE A 72 -0.35 -2.04 -14.40
N GLY A 73 0.50 -3.06 -14.59
CA GLY A 73 0.69 -3.74 -15.89
C GLY A 73 1.41 -2.95 -16.98
N LEU A 74 1.60 -1.63 -16.78
CA LEU A 74 2.17 -0.71 -17.76
C LEU A 74 3.37 0.05 -17.18
N THR A 75 4.19 0.63 -18.06
CA THR A 75 5.27 1.52 -17.63
C THR A 75 4.64 2.77 -17.01
N PRO A 76 5.07 3.22 -15.81
CA PRO A 76 4.47 4.38 -15.18
C PRO A 76 4.71 5.66 -15.99
N ASP A 77 3.66 6.15 -16.63
CA ASP A 77 3.64 7.37 -17.41
C ASP A 77 2.26 8.03 -17.28
N TRP A 78 2.22 9.24 -16.72
CA TRP A 78 0.96 9.96 -16.51
C TRP A 78 0.41 10.60 -17.79
N ASP A 79 1.22 10.71 -18.84
CA ASP A 79 0.78 11.16 -20.16
C ASP A 79 0.18 10.00 -20.99
N ASP A 80 0.33 8.75 -20.53
CA ASP A 80 -0.26 7.57 -21.13
C ASP A 80 -1.68 7.32 -20.57
N ALA A 81 -2.68 7.44 -21.44
CA ALA A 81 -4.08 7.22 -21.09
C ALA A 81 -4.34 5.79 -20.60
N GLU A 82 -3.67 4.78 -21.14
CA GLU A 82 -3.86 3.38 -20.70
C GLU A 82 -3.33 3.19 -19.27
N PHE A 83 -2.18 3.81 -18.94
CA PHE A 83 -1.66 3.79 -17.58
C PHE A 83 -2.59 4.51 -16.60
N VAL A 84 -3.11 5.67 -16.98
CA VAL A 84 -4.07 6.42 -16.14
C VAL A 84 -5.34 5.62 -15.91
N GLU A 85 -5.92 5.02 -16.96
CA GLU A 85 -7.10 4.16 -16.83
C GLU A 85 -6.83 2.94 -15.94
N ALA A 86 -5.66 2.30 -16.08
CA ALA A 86 -5.24 1.21 -15.20
C ALA A 86 -5.20 1.67 -13.74
N VAL A 87 -4.52 2.78 -13.42
CA VAL A 87 -4.45 3.32 -12.05
C VAL A 87 -5.85 3.64 -11.50
N VAL A 88 -6.72 4.23 -12.30
CA VAL A 88 -8.09 4.56 -11.88
C VAL A 88 -8.88 3.29 -11.57
N GLY A 89 -8.90 2.32 -12.48
CA GLY A 89 -9.66 1.08 -12.29
C GLY A 89 -9.09 0.17 -11.19
N ASP A 90 -7.76 0.19 -11.02
CA ASP A 90 -7.08 -0.77 -10.17
C ASP A 90 -6.74 -0.28 -8.76
N ALA A 91 -6.68 1.02 -8.54
CA ALA A 91 -6.42 1.61 -7.22
C ALA A 91 -7.50 2.59 -6.79
N VAL A 92 -7.88 3.56 -7.64
CA VAL A 92 -8.80 4.64 -7.24
C VAL A 92 -10.21 4.11 -6.98
N GLN A 93 -10.82 3.42 -7.95
CA GLN A 93 -12.19 2.93 -7.82
C GLN A 93 -12.38 1.92 -6.68
N PRO A 94 -11.48 0.92 -6.47
CA PRO A 94 -11.60 0.02 -5.33
C PRO A 94 -11.45 0.76 -4.00
N PHE A 95 -10.58 1.77 -3.93
CA PHE A 95 -10.42 2.59 -2.73
C PHE A 95 -11.65 3.45 -2.43
N GLU A 96 -12.23 4.10 -3.44
CA GLU A 96 -13.49 4.86 -3.30
C GLU A 96 -14.63 3.96 -2.81
N LYS A 97 -14.74 2.74 -3.36
CA LYS A 97 -15.73 1.74 -2.93
C LYS A 97 -15.52 1.34 -1.46
N PHE A 98 -14.27 1.15 -1.05
CA PHE A 98 -13.93 0.86 0.35
C PHE A 98 -14.34 2.02 1.28
N LEU A 99 -14.04 3.27 0.91
CA LEU A 99 -14.44 4.44 1.68
C LEU A 99 -15.98 4.56 1.80
N ALA A 100 -16.71 4.34 0.70
CA ALA A 100 -18.17 4.35 0.73
C ALA A 100 -18.75 3.27 1.66
N LEU A 101 -18.12 2.09 1.75
CA LEU A 101 -18.50 1.05 2.71
C LEU A 101 -18.25 1.47 4.15
N LEU A 102 -17.15 2.19 4.43
CA LEU A 102 -16.86 2.73 5.76
C LEU A 102 -17.87 3.80 6.16
N ASP A 103 -18.18 4.75 5.27
CA ASP A 103 -19.18 5.80 5.52
C ASP A 103 -20.57 5.20 5.78
N GLY A 104 -20.94 4.17 5.02
CA GLY A 104 -22.18 3.41 5.23
C GLY A 104 -22.23 2.66 6.56
N ARG A 105 -21.09 2.20 7.09
CA ARG A 105 -21.00 1.59 8.43
C ARG A 105 -21.02 2.63 9.55
N ALA A 106 -20.47 3.83 9.31
CA ALA A 106 -20.49 4.93 10.27
C ALA A 106 -21.88 5.58 10.42
N GLY A 107 -22.74 5.51 9.40
CA GLY A 107 -24.12 6.01 9.43
C GLY A 107 -25.16 5.06 10.07
N GLY A 108 -24.74 3.90 10.58
CA GLY A 108 -25.60 2.86 11.14
C GLY A 108 -25.50 2.64 12.66
N LEU A 109 -24.82 3.54 13.39
CA LEU A 109 -24.69 3.53 14.85
C LEU A 109 -25.49 4.68 15.49
#